data_AF-A0A5B7CAV7-F1
#
_entry.id   AF-A0A5B7CAV7-F1
#
_cell.length_a   1.000
_cell.length_b   1.000
_cell.length_c   1.000
_cell.angle_alpha   90.00
_cell.angle_beta   90.00
_cell.angle_gamma   90.00
#
_symmetry.space_group_name_H-M   'P 1'
#
loop_
_entity.id
_entity.type
_entity.pdbx_description
1 polymer ?
#
loop_
_entity_poly.entity_id
_entity_poly.type
_entity_poly.pdbx_seq_one_letter_code
_entity_poly.pdbx_strand_id
1 'polypeptide(L)'
;SFGSSIANELLMIVRKQVSNPDLKYKKMGLIGTIKIVSCLGDANNTACQSSSQKSNYEEALELLKTSLDSCKQLPLPLILFYDELIAMLDYKTLHPAIMEWIGTHVGEFESMFLSDLECGQLPAKDLYCGLEGELWMNLDGDISPICVNILPLVSSLQSASPLQILPAKFLLLSMIERSANQGSLGGIDALLGCPIHLPSSKVFSESAWQTLTGQQKQIVCLSLYYAVNWIRELLNAFCTQVAGKFDCISQATKDEIIAKLLK
;
A
#
# COMPACT_ATOMS: atom_id res chain seq x y z
N SER A 1 -31.28 -27.90 4.46
CA SER A 1 -30.82 -26.61 3.93
C SER A 1 -30.71 -25.56 5.05
N PHE A 2 -29.99 -25.87 6.13
CA PHE A 2 -29.81 -24.97 7.29
C PHE A 2 -28.52 -24.12 7.12
N GLY A 3 -27.50 -24.69 6.47
CA GLY A 3 -26.23 -24.01 6.16
C GLY A 3 -26.38 -22.83 5.18
N SER A 4 -27.31 -22.90 4.22
CA SER A 4 -27.60 -21.77 3.32
C SER A 4 -28.33 -20.62 4.03
N SER A 5 -29.20 -20.92 5.01
CA SER A 5 -29.89 -19.90 5.82
C SER A 5 -28.89 -19.12 6.69
N ILE A 6 -28.00 -19.82 7.39
CA ILE A 6 -26.97 -19.20 8.23
C ILE A 6 -25.98 -18.39 7.39
N ALA A 7 -25.57 -18.90 6.23
CA ALA A 7 -24.67 -18.18 5.32
C ALA A 7 -25.30 -16.86 4.84
N ASN A 8 -26.58 -16.88 4.45
CA ASN A 8 -27.29 -15.68 4.02
C ASN A 8 -27.44 -14.64 5.14
N GLU A 9 -27.76 -15.07 6.37
CA GLU A 9 -27.84 -14.17 7.52
C GLU A 9 -26.47 -13.55 7.85
N LEU A 10 -25.39 -14.35 7.81
CA LEU A 10 -24.04 -13.87 8.05
C LEU A 10 -23.63 -12.82 7.00
N LEU A 11 -23.88 -13.09 5.72
CA LEU A 11 -23.63 -12.14 4.63
C LEU A 11 -24.42 -10.83 4.83
N MET A 12 -25.67 -10.93 5.27
CA MET A 12 -26.51 -9.76 5.56
C MET A 12 -25.94 -8.92 6.72
N ILE A 13 -25.51 -9.58 7.81
CA ILE A 13 -24.90 -8.91 8.96
C ILE A 13 -23.60 -8.21 8.56
N VAL A 14 -22.73 -8.91 7.83
CA VAL A 14 -21.43 -8.36 7.39
C VAL A 14 -21.63 -7.16 6.48
N ARG A 15 -22.52 -7.25 5.48
CA ARG A 15 -22.83 -6.11 4.58
C ARG A 15 -23.37 -4.91 5.38
N LYS A 16 -24.25 -5.14 6.35
CA LYS A 16 -24.77 -4.07 7.23
C LYS A 16 -23.68 -3.42 8.08
N GLN A 17 -22.73 -4.21 8.57
CA GLN A 17 -21.60 -3.72 9.36
C GLN A 17 -20.61 -2.92 8.51
N VAL A 18 -20.28 -3.39 7.30
CA VAL A 18 -19.39 -2.71 6.35
C VAL A 18 -19.93 -1.33 5.98
N SER A 19 -21.25 -1.18 5.81
CA SER A 19 -21.89 0.11 5.51
C SER A 19 -22.08 1.02 6.72
N ASN A 20 -21.73 0.58 7.94
CA ASN A 20 -21.96 1.36 9.15
C ASN A 20 -20.96 2.54 9.24
N PRO A 21 -21.40 3.77 9.58
CA PRO A 21 -20.50 4.92 9.73
C PRO A 21 -19.57 4.82 10.94
N ASP A 22 -19.98 4.11 12.00
CA ASP A 22 -19.15 3.90 13.19
C ASP A 22 -18.04 2.88 12.87
N LEU A 23 -16.79 3.35 13.04
CA LEU A 23 -15.56 2.59 12.80
C LEU A 23 -15.55 1.24 13.50
N LYS A 24 -16.14 1.13 14.70
CA LYS A 24 -16.21 -0.12 15.46
C LYS A 24 -16.95 -1.20 14.68
N TYR A 25 -18.13 -0.88 14.14
CA TYR A 25 -18.92 -1.84 13.36
C TYR A 25 -18.34 -2.02 11.96
N LYS A 26 -17.85 -0.95 11.32
CA LYS A 26 -17.18 -1.07 10.02
C LYS A 26 -16.00 -2.02 10.08
N LYS A 27 -15.15 -1.92 11.12
CA LYS A 27 -14.03 -2.85 11.35
C LYS A 27 -14.50 -4.31 11.44
N MET A 28 -15.54 -4.58 12.23
CA MET A 28 -16.11 -5.94 12.35
C MET A 28 -16.59 -6.45 10.98
N GLY A 29 -17.26 -5.58 10.21
CA GLY A 29 -17.72 -5.89 8.86
C GLY A 29 -16.56 -6.21 7.92
N LEU A 30 -15.53 -5.38 7.87
CA LEU A 30 -14.37 -5.58 7.00
C LEU A 30 -13.63 -6.88 7.32
N ILE A 31 -13.35 -7.16 8.60
CA ILE A 31 -12.74 -8.43 9.03
C ILE A 31 -13.64 -9.61 8.62
N GLY A 32 -14.94 -9.53 8.88
CA GLY A 32 -15.92 -10.55 8.51
C GLY A 32 -15.95 -10.81 7.00
N THR A 33 -15.95 -9.76 6.18
CA THR A 33 -15.86 -9.85 4.73
C THR A 33 -14.60 -10.61 4.32
N ILE A 34 -13.42 -10.20 4.81
CA ILE A 34 -12.16 -10.82 4.39
C ILE A 34 -12.13 -12.31 4.77
N LYS A 35 -12.66 -12.69 5.94
CA LYS A 35 -12.76 -14.12 6.31
C LYS A 35 -13.73 -14.89 5.40
N ILE A 36 -14.86 -14.31 5.01
CA ILE A 36 -15.78 -14.95 4.04
C ILE A 36 -15.10 -15.09 2.68
N VAL A 37 -14.41 -14.05 2.20
CA VAL A 37 -13.64 -14.06 0.96
C VAL A 37 -12.56 -15.15 1.00
N SER A 38 -11.89 -15.36 2.13
CA SER A 38 -10.88 -16.42 2.30
C SER A 38 -11.44 -17.83 2.12
N CYS A 39 -12.74 -18.03 2.40
CA CYS A 39 -13.42 -19.32 2.28
C CYS A 39 -14.02 -19.53 0.88
N LEU A 40 -14.70 -18.51 0.36
CA LEU A 40 -15.40 -18.56 -0.93
C LEU A 40 -14.45 -18.40 -2.13
N GLY A 41 -13.38 -17.63 -1.94
CA GLY A 41 -12.39 -17.33 -2.96
C GLY A 41 -11.18 -18.26 -2.98
N ASP A 42 -11.12 -19.29 -2.13
CA ASP A 42 -9.98 -20.24 -2.08
C ASP A 42 -9.89 -21.02 -3.40
N ALA A 43 -8.74 -20.93 -4.07
CA ALA A 43 -8.48 -21.60 -5.34
C ALA A 43 -8.52 -23.14 -5.22
N ASN A 44 -8.28 -23.68 -4.02
CA ASN A 44 -8.26 -25.11 -3.76
C ASN A 44 -9.64 -25.68 -3.40
N ASN A 45 -10.66 -24.82 -3.28
CA ASN A 45 -11.99 -25.25 -2.86
C ASN A 45 -12.78 -25.80 -4.05
N THR A 46 -12.74 -27.12 -4.24
CA THR A 46 -13.46 -27.85 -5.28
C THR A 46 -14.93 -28.15 -4.93
N ALA A 47 -15.59 -27.30 -4.14
CA ALA A 47 -16.97 -27.54 -3.73
C ALA A 47 -17.90 -27.66 -4.95
N CYS A 48 -18.66 -28.76 -5.00
CA CYS A 48 -19.56 -29.18 -6.08
C CYS A 48 -20.44 -28.03 -6.58
N GLN A 49 -20.16 -27.57 -7.81
CA GLN A 49 -20.95 -26.54 -8.47
C GLN A 49 -22.29 -27.12 -8.92
N SER A 50 -23.39 -26.68 -8.31
CA SER A 50 -24.72 -26.75 -8.93
C SER A 50 -24.83 -25.62 -9.95
N SER A 51 -25.16 -25.95 -11.20
CA SER A 51 -25.10 -25.09 -12.40
C SER A 51 -26.03 -23.86 -12.44
N SER A 52 -26.65 -23.47 -11.32
CA SER A 52 -27.67 -22.41 -11.26
C SER A 52 -27.36 -21.29 -10.26
N GLN A 53 -26.25 -21.35 -9.51
CA GLN A 53 -25.87 -20.32 -8.54
C GLN A 53 -24.63 -19.55 -9.01
N LYS A 54 -24.56 -18.26 -8.64
CA LYS A 54 -23.38 -17.42 -8.79
C LYS A 54 -22.16 -18.16 -8.24
N SER A 55 -21.07 -18.20 -8.99
CA SER A 55 -19.89 -18.97 -8.55
C SER A 55 -19.33 -18.37 -7.25
N ASN A 56 -18.79 -19.22 -6.36
CA ASN A 56 -18.31 -18.77 -5.05
C ASN A 56 -17.26 -17.65 -5.16
N TYR A 57 -16.40 -17.68 -6.17
CA TYR A 57 -15.40 -16.65 -6.39
C TYR A 57 -16.02 -15.32 -6.87
N GLU A 58 -17.11 -15.34 -7.64
CA GLU A 58 -17.81 -14.13 -8.05
C GLU A 58 -18.49 -13.45 -6.85
N GLU A 59 -19.07 -14.22 -5.93
CA GLU A 59 -19.61 -13.66 -4.69
C GLU A 59 -18.50 -13.08 -3.80
N ALA A 60 -17.38 -13.78 -3.67
CA ALA A 60 -16.21 -13.28 -2.94
C ALA A 60 -15.70 -11.96 -3.54
N LEU A 61 -15.58 -11.89 -4.87
CA LEU A 61 -15.10 -10.71 -5.57
C LEU A 61 -16.02 -9.50 -5.37
N GLU A 62 -17.34 -9.71 -5.45
CA GLU A 62 -18.32 -8.63 -5.21
C GLU A 62 -18.30 -8.13 -3.77
N LEU A 63 -18.15 -9.04 -2.79
CA LEU A 63 -18.00 -8.68 -1.38
C LEU A 63 -16.75 -7.84 -1.14
N LEU A 64 -15.63 -8.22 -1.79
CA LEU A 64 -14.36 -7.51 -1.70
C LEU A 64 -14.46 -6.11 -2.29
N LYS A 65 -15.01 -5.98 -3.50
CA LYS A 65 -15.27 -4.69 -4.17
C LYS A 65 -16.17 -3.77 -3.35
N THR A 66 -17.31 -4.28 -2.89
CA THR A 66 -18.27 -3.52 -2.08
C THR A 66 -17.63 -3.03 -0.78
N SER A 67 -16.78 -3.87 -0.16
CA SER A 67 -16.09 -3.51 1.08
C SER A 67 -15.05 -2.42 0.83
N LEU A 68 -14.25 -2.53 -0.23
CA LEU A 68 -13.31 -1.49 -0.64
C LEU A 68 -14.03 -0.17 -0.92
N ASP A 69 -15.12 -0.19 -1.69
CA ASP A 69 -15.91 1.01 -2.00
C ASP A 69 -16.46 1.69 -0.75
N SER A 70 -16.82 0.90 0.28
CA SER A 70 -17.31 1.42 1.56
C SER A 70 -16.24 2.14 2.40
N CYS A 71 -14.95 1.89 2.12
CA CYS A 71 -13.83 2.40 2.92
C CYS A 71 -12.81 3.24 2.14
N LYS A 72 -12.87 3.29 0.80
CA LYS A 72 -11.85 3.93 -0.03
C LYS A 72 -11.57 5.42 0.25
N GLN A 73 -12.53 6.14 0.84
CA GLN A 73 -12.40 7.55 1.22
C GLN A 73 -12.00 7.76 2.69
N LEU A 74 -11.87 6.69 3.47
CA LEU A 74 -11.62 6.72 4.90
C LEU A 74 -10.27 6.04 5.18
N PRO A 75 -9.20 6.79 5.54
CA PRO A 75 -7.86 6.23 5.67
C PRO A 75 -7.79 5.04 6.64
N LEU A 76 -8.34 5.17 7.85
CA LEU A 76 -8.25 4.12 8.88
C LEU A 76 -8.97 2.82 8.47
N PRO A 77 -10.26 2.84 8.04
CA PRO A 77 -10.90 1.66 7.45
C PRO A 77 -10.15 1.04 6.27
N LEU A 78 -9.57 1.87 5.39
CA LEU A 78 -8.86 1.39 4.21
C LEU A 78 -7.54 0.69 4.58
N ILE A 79 -6.79 1.23 5.55
CA ILE A 79 -5.59 0.58 6.11
C ILE A 79 -5.96 -0.77 6.69
N LEU A 80 -7.00 -0.83 7.54
CA LEU A 80 -7.48 -2.10 8.12
C LEU A 80 -7.89 -3.12 7.05
N PHE A 81 -8.52 -2.66 5.97
CA PHE A 81 -8.89 -3.52 4.85
C PHE A 81 -7.66 -4.12 4.16
N TYR A 82 -6.63 -3.31 3.90
CA TYR A 82 -5.37 -3.80 3.32
C TYR A 82 -4.62 -4.74 4.27
N ASP A 83 -4.52 -4.41 5.55
CA ASP A 83 -3.83 -5.26 6.54
C ASP A 83 -4.48 -6.65 6.64
N GLU A 84 -5.82 -6.71 6.70
CA GLU A 84 -6.55 -7.99 6.73
C GLU A 84 -6.42 -8.76 5.40
N LEU A 85 -6.41 -8.05 4.27
CA LEU A 85 -6.20 -8.65 2.94
C LEU A 85 -4.80 -9.26 2.84
N ILE A 86 -3.75 -8.53 3.24
CA ILE A 86 -2.37 -9.03 3.29
C ILE A 86 -2.28 -10.26 4.18
N ALA A 87 -2.81 -10.16 5.41
CA ALA A 87 -2.78 -11.27 6.37
C ALA A 87 -3.49 -12.52 5.82
N MET A 88 -4.57 -12.37 5.05
CA MET A 88 -5.22 -13.48 4.36
C MET A 88 -4.32 -14.10 3.27
N LEU A 89 -3.66 -13.26 2.46
CA LEU A 89 -2.80 -13.71 1.35
C LEU A 89 -1.56 -14.46 1.84
N ASP A 90 -1.11 -14.27 3.08
CA ASP A 90 0.03 -15.00 3.65
C ASP A 90 -0.18 -16.52 3.76
N TYR A 91 -1.43 -16.99 3.84
CA TYR A 91 -1.72 -18.43 4.03
C TYR A 91 -2.80 -18.98 3.09
N LYS A 92 -3.39 -18.14 2.22
CA LYS A 92 -4.41 -18.56 1.25
C LYS A 92 -4.06 -18.15 -0.17
N THR A 93 -4.15 -19.11 -1.07
CA THR A 93 -4.16 -18.87 -2.52
C THR A 93 -5.59 -18.59 -2.95
N LEU A 94 -5.87 -17.37 -3.41
CA LEU A 94 -7.18 -17.00 -3.92
C LEU A 94 -7.31 -17.35 -5.40
N HIS A 95 -8.55 -17.44 -5.86
CA HIS A 95 -8.91 -17.63 -7.26
C HIS A 95 -8.23 -16.56 -8.15
N PRO A 96 -7.70 -16.91 -9.34
CA PRO A 96 -6.95 -15.98 -10.19
C PRO A 96 -7.68 -14.66 -10.49
N ALA A 97 -8.99 -14.70 -10.75
CA ALA A 97 -9.80 -13.50 -10.99
C ALA A 97 -9.82 -12.52 -9.81
N ILE A 98 -9.72 -13.02 -8.57
CA ILE A 98 -9.61 -12.16 -7.38
C ILE A 98 -8.21 -11.56 -7.31
N MET A 99 -7.17 -12.36 -7.55
CA MET A 99 -5.78 -11.89 -7.57
C MET A 99 -5.54 -10.83 -8.65
N GLU A 100 -6.09 -11.01 -9.85
CA GLU A 100 -6.05 -10.04 -10.94
C GLU A 100 -6.70 -8.71 -10.54
N TRP A 101 -7.87 -8.77 -9.91
CA TRP A 101 -8.54 -7.56 -9.42
C TRP A 101 -7.72 -6.82 -8.34
N ILE A 102 -7.11 -7.56 -7.40
CA ILE A 102 -6.22 -6.95 -6.40
C ILE A 102 -4.98 -6.35 -7.09
N GLY A 103 -4.43 -7.04 -8.09
CA GLY A 103 -3.31 -6.58 -8.93
C GLY A 103 -3.60 -5.24 -9.60
N THR A 104 -4.74 -5.12 -10.27
CA THR A 104 -5.17 -3.85 -10.87
C THR A 104 -5.32 -2.74 -9.83
N HIS A 105 -5.88 -3.06 -8.65
CA HIS A 105 -6.01 -2.09 -7.58
C HIS A 105 -4.67 -1.61 -7.04
N VAL A 106 -3.66 -2.48 -6.89
CA VAL A 106 -2.32 -2.05 -6.45
C VAL A 106 -1.55 -1.28 -7.51
N GLY A 107 -1.89 -1.45 -8.80
CA GLY A 107 -1.31 -0.70 -9.92
C GLY A 107 -1.52 0.82 -9.83
N GLU A 108 -2.51 1.28 -9.06
CA GLU A 108 -2.72 2.71 -8.78
C GLU A 108 -1.62 3.33 -7.88
N PHE A 109 -0.71 2.52 -7.31
CA PHE A 109 0.32 3.01 -6.37
C PHE A 109 1.20 4.11 -6.96
N GLU A 110 1.65 3.93 -8.20
CA GLU A 110 2.55 4.88 -8.87
C GLU A 110 1.91 6.26 -9.03
N SER A 111 0.71 6.31 -9.58
CA SER A 111 -0.02 7.58 -9.79
C SER A 111 -0.45 8.26 -8.49
N MET A 112 -0.54 7.51 -7.38
CA MET A 112 -0.92 8.05 -6.08
C MET A 112 0.26 8.63 -5.30
N PHE A 113 1.45 8.05 -5.42
CA PHE A 113 2.57 8.32 -4.49
C PHE A 113 3.87 8.71 -5.15
N LEU A 114 4.04 8.45 -6.44
CA LEU A 114 5.31 8.65 -7.13
C LEU A 114 5.24 9.88 -8.03
N SER A 115 6.40 10.39 -8.39
CA SER A 115 6.55 11.45 -9.38
C SER A 115 7.81 11.22 -10.18
N ASP A 116 7.73 11.51 -11.48
CA ASP A 116 8.84 11.35 -12.41
C ASP A 116 9.97 12.35 -12.10
N LEU A 117 11.20 11.90 -12.33
CA LEU A 117 12.41 12.70 -12.28
C LEU A 117 13.04 12.79 -13.66
N GLU A 118 13.61 13.95 -13.96
CA GLU A 118 14.46 14.12 -15.15
C GLU A 118 15.92 14.06 -14.71
N CYS A 119 16.64 13.02 -15.13
CA CYS A 119 18.05 12.80 -14.74
C CYS A 119 18.28 12.87 -13.22
N GLY A 120 17.39 12.27 -12.42
CA GLY A 120 17.45 12.28 -10.96
C GLY A 120 17.16 13.64 -10.32
N GLN A 121 16.60 14.61 -11.07
CA GLN A 121 16.26 15.94 -10.58
C GLN A 121 14.76 16.21 -10.64
N LEU A 122 14.28 17.05 -9.72
CA LEU A 122 12.90 17.53 -9.72
C LEU A 122 12.68 18.45 -10.94
N PRO A 123 11.59 18.27 -11.71
CA PRO A 123 11.33 19.04 -12.93
C PRO A 123 11.14 20.55 -12.69
N ALA A 124 10.74 20.96 -11.47
CA ALA A 124 10.64 22.36 -11.07
C ALA A 124 10.99 22.56 -9.59
N LYS A 125 11.55 23.73 -9.25
CA LYS A 125 11.70 24.19 -7.86
C LYS A 125 10.39 24.82 -7.39
N ASP A 126 9.37 24.00 -7.25
CA ASP A 126 8.10 24.46 -6.72
C ASP A 126 8.19 24.70 -5.20
N LEU A 127 7.40 25.66 -4.73
CA LEU A 127 7.24 25.92 -3.31
C LEU A 127 5.95 25.25 -2.82
N TYR A 128 6.06 24.46 -1.77
CA TYR A 128 4.94 23.74 -1.18
C TYR A 128 4.52 24.41 0.13
N CYS A 129 3.46 25.22 0.08
CA CYS A 129 3.09 26.12 1.18
C CYS A 129 4.26 27.02 1.64
N GLY A 130 5.06 27.50 0.68
CA GLY A 130 6.23 28.34 0.93
C GLY A 130 7.48 27.58 1.41
N LEU A 131 7.49 26.23 1.36
CA LEU A 131 8.66 25.40 1.65
C LEU A 131 9.33 24.95 0.37
N GLU A 132 10.66 25.09 0.30
CA GLU A 132 11.48 24.46 -0.74
C GLU A 132 11.55 22.94 -0.52
N GLY A 133 11.43 22.18 -1.60
CA GLY A 133 11.65 20.74 -1.62
C GLY A 133 13.07 20.34 -2.01
N GLU A 134 13.50 19.16 -1.56
CA GLU A 134 14.78 18.54 -1.88
C GLU A 134 14.58 17.02 -1.99
N LEU A 135 15.40 16.37 -2.83
CA LEU A 135 15.44 14.92 -2.94
C LEU A 135 16.40 14.35 -1.90
N TRP A 136 15.86 13.56 -0.98
CA TRP A 136 16.62 12.95 0.11
C TRP A 136 16.88 11.47 -0.20
N MET A 137 17.99 10.95 0.32
CA MET A 137 18.30 9.52 0.32
C MET A 137 18.29 8.88 -1.08
N ASN A 138 18.75 9.60 -2.09
CA ASN A 138 18.86 9.05 -3.45
C ASN A 138 19.98 8.01 -3.51
N LEU A 139 19.65 6.72 -3.51
CA LEU A 139 20.65 5.64 -3.60
C LEU A 139 21.04 5.34 -5.05
N ASP A 140 20.14 5.61 -5.99
CA ASP A 140 20.34 5.40 -7.42
C ASP A 140 21.02 6.61 -8.09
N GLY A 141 21.02 7.78 -7.47
CA GLY A 141 21.65 8.99 -8.02
C GLY A 141 20.94 9.50 -9.28
N ASP A 142 21.72 9.92 -10.28
CA ASP A 142 21.20 10.58 -11.50
C ASP A 142 20.41 9.63 -12.42
N ILE A 143 20.46 8.31 -12.16
CA ILE A 143 19.70 7.31 -12.92
C ILE A 143 18.31 7.03 -12.34
N SER A 144 17.96 7.65 -11.19
CA SER A 144 16.64 7.45 -10.58
C SER A 144 15.55 8.07 -11.45
N PRO A 145 14.57 7.28 -11.96
CA PRO A 145 13.52 7.80 -12.84
C PRO A 145 12.32 8.37 -12.07
N ILE A 146 12.19 8.02 -10.79
CA ILE A 146 11.05 8.36 -9.95
C ILE A 146 11.50 8.84 -8.57
N CYS A 147 10.60 9.45 -7.82
CA CYS A 147 10.75 9.73 -6.39
C CYS A 147 9.42 9.51 -5.64
N VAL A 148 9.51 9.30 -4.32
CA VAL A 148 8.31 9.25 -3.46
C VAL A 148 7.90 10.67 -3.08
N ASN A 149 6.68 11.06 -3.44
CA ASN A 149 6.24 12.44 -3.47
C ASN A 149 5.66 12.95 -2.14
N ILE A 150 6.39 12.82 -1.03
CA ILE A 150 5.87 13.11 0.31
C ILE A 150 5.53 14.59 0.52
N LEU A 151 6.47 15.51 0.26
CA LEU A 151 6.28 16.94 0.54
C LEU A 151 5.04 17.52 -0.17
N PRO A 152 4.82 17.28 -1.47
CA PRO A 152 3.64 17.82 -2.16
C PRO A 152 2.34 17.21 -1.64
N LEU A 153 2.32 15.91 -1.33
CA LEU A 153 1.14 15.20 -0.81
C LEU A 153 0.78 15.61 0.64
N VAL A 154 1.75 16.00 1.47
CA VAL A 154 1.47 16.59 2.79
C VAL A 154 0.94 18.02 2.65
N SER A 155 1.47 18.78 1.69
CA SER A 155 1.15 20.20 1.51
C SER A 155 -0.23 20.44 0.90
N SER A 156 -0.80 19.41 0.26
CA SER A 156 -2.19 19.33 -0.23
C SER A 156 -3.22 19.20 0.90
N LEU A 157 -3.22 20.12 1.88
CA LEU A 157 -4.03 20.07 3.12
C LEU A 157 -5.55 20.16 2.93
N GLN A 158 -6.06 20.23 1.69
CA GLN A 158 -7.49 20.34 1.40
C GLN A 158 -8.22 18.98 1.44
N SER A 159 -7.50 17.86 1.51
CA SER A 159 -8.05 16.50 1.60
C SER A 159 -7.30 15.66 2.65
N ALA A 160 -7.91 14.53 3.07
CA ALA A 160 -7.19 13.55 3.87
C ALA A 160 -5.96 13.08 3.08
N SER A 161 -4.75 13.34 3.59
CA SER A 161 -3.53 13.04 2.85
C SER A 161 -3.46 11.54 2.54
N PRO A 162 -3.28 11.16 1.26
CA PRO A 162 -3.18 9.75 0.87
C PRO A 162 -1.98 9.07 1.53
N LEU A 163 -1.02 9.83 2.06
CA LEU A 163 0.16 9.31 2.75
C LEU A 163 -0.17 8.47 3.99
N GLN A 164 -1.35 8.63 4.60
CA GLN A 164 -1.76 7.75 5.71
C GLN A 164 -1.84 6.29 5.27
N ILE A 165 -2.20 6.03 4.02
CA ILE A 165 -2.39 4.68 3.47
C ILE A 165 -1.13 4.15 2.75
N LEU A 166 -0.12 5.01 2.53
CA LEU A 166 1.10 4.67 1.79
C LEU A 166 1.77 3.38 2.33
N PRO A 167 2.02 3.23 3.65
CA PRO A 167 2.63 2.00 4.19
C PRO A 167 1.82 0.73 3.86
N ALA A 168 0.52 0.73 4.14
CA ALA A 168 -0.34 -0.43 3.94
C ALA A 168 -0.52 -0.77 2.45
N LYS A 169 -0.65 0.25 1.59
CA LYS A 169 -0.74 0.04 0.13
C LYS A 169 0.57 -0.53 -0.43
N PHE A 170 1.72 -0.06 0.03
CA PHE A 170 3.03 -0.59 -0.36
C PHE A 170 3.23 -2.05 0.08
N LEU A 171 2.82 -2.39 1.31
CA LEU A 171 2.89 -3.78 1.78
C LEU A 171 2.00 -4.70 0.93
N LEU A 172 0.80 -4.23 0.55
CA LEU A 172 -0.08 -4.98 -0.36
C LEU A 172 0.55 -5.12 -1.75
N LEU A 173 1.11 -4.06 -2.32
CA LEU A 173 1.85 -4.10 -3.59
C LEU A 173 2.99 -5.14 -3.52
N SER A 174 3.80 -5.09 -2.46
CA SER A 174 4.89 -6.03 -2.23
C SER A 174 4.40 -7.48 -2.10
N MET A 175 3.25 -7.71 -1.46
CA MET A 175 2.65 -9.03 -1.34
C MET A 175 2.20 -9.58 -2.71
N ILE A 176 1.56 -8.75 -3.52
CA ILE A 176 1.12 -9.13 -4.86
C ILE A 176 2.31 -9.39 -5.77
N GLU A 177 3.31 -8.51 -5.75
CA GLU A 177 4.54 -8.66 -6.54
C GLU A 177 5.26 -9.98 -6.21
N ARG A 178 5.45 -10.28 -4.93
CA ARG A 178 6.02 -11.57 -4.50
C ARG A 178 5.18 -12.76 -4.95
N SER A 179 3.86 -12.65 -4.85
CA SER A 179 2.96 -13.74 -5.25
C SER A 179 3.03 -14.02 -6.75
N ALA A 180 3.18 -12.98 -7.57
CA ALA A 180 3.30 -13.09 -9.01
C ALA A 180 4.70 -13.53 -9.46
N ASN A 181 5.75 -13.16 -8.73
CA ASN A 181 7.15 -13.31 -9.16
C ASN A 181 7.96 -14.28 -8.28
N GLN A 182 7.34 -15.36 -7.80
CA GLN A 182 8.01 -16.43 -7.05
C GLN A 182 8.81 -15.90 -5.83
N GLY A 183 8.27 -14.88 -5.17
CA GLY A 183 8.88 -14.22 -4.02
C GLY A 183 9.85 -13.09 -4.31
N SER A 184 10.16 -12.84 -5.59
CA SER A 184 10.97 -11.70 -6.02
C SER A 184 10.20 -10.38 -5.90
N LEU A 185 10.90 -9.32 -5.54
CA LEU A 185 10.44 -7.92 -5.61
C LEU A 185 11.10 -7.14 -6.77
N GLY A 186 11.68 -7.84 -7.73
CA GLY A 186 12.42 -7.23 -8.84
C GLY A 186 11.59 -6.27 -9.70
N GLY A 187 10.27 -6.45 -9.82
CA GLY A 187 9.42 -5.52 -10.57
C GLY A 187 9.18 -4.17 -9.87
N ILE A 188 9.55 -4.06 -8.58
CA ILE A 188 9.40 -2.83 -7.78
C ILE A 188 10.70 -2.39 -7.09
N ASP A 189 11.85 -2.91 -7.53
CA ASP A 189 13.16 -2.66 -6.91
C ASP A 189 13.61 -1.21 -6.97
N ALA A 190 13.15 -0.45 -7.98
CA ALA A 190 13.34 0.99 -8.08
C ALA A 190 12.84 1.74 -6.83
N LEU A 191 11.83 1.22 -6.12
CA LEU A 191 11.30 1.83 -4.89
C LEU A 191 12.30 1.79 -3.72
N LEU A 192 13.25 0.86 -3.74
CA LEU A 192 14.29 0.76 -2.71
C LEU A 192 15.36 1.84 -2.90
N GLY A 193 15.65 2.20 -4.15
CA GLY A 193 16.75 3.11 -4.48
C GLY A 193 16.34 4.55 -4.77
N CYS A 194 15.06 4.78 -5.07
CA CYS A 194 14.55 6.10 -5.43
C CYS A 194 14.56 7.08 -4.25
N PRO A 195 14.78 8.39 -4.51
CA PRO A 195 14.77 9.40 -3.48
C PRO A 195 13.36 9.68 -2.95
N ILE A 196 13.34 10.36 -1.80
CA ILE A 196 12.12 10.85 -1.16
C ILE A 196 12.11 12.37 -1.30
N HIS A 197 11.01 12.92 -1.83
CA HIS A 197 10.82 14.36 -1.91
C HIS A 197 10.39 14.91 -0.56
N LEU A 198 11.30 15.61 0.13
CA LEU A 198 11.14 16.13 1.48
C LEU A 198 11.43 17.64 1.56
N PRO A 199 11.02 18.32 2.66
CA PRO A 199 11.45 19.70 2.90
C PRO A 199 12.97 19.83 2.82
N SER A 200 13.44 20.94 2.23
CA SER A 200 14.87 21.20 2.12
C SER A 200 15.55 21.16 3.48
N SER A 201 16.73 20.55 3.54
CA SER A 201 17.55 20.45 4.74
C SER A 201 17.82 21.80 5.44
N LYS A 202 17.77 22.91 4.69
CA LYS A 202 17.94 24.28 5.20
C LYS A 202 16.92 24.65 6.30
N VAL A 203 15.72 24.08 6.27
CA VAL A 203 14.63 24.40 7.21
C VAL A 203 14.93 23.93 8.64
N PHE A 204 15.89 23.03 8.82
CA PHE A 204 16.29 22.49 10.12
C PHE A 204 17.35 23.33 10.84
N SER A 205 17.86 24.39 10.21
CA SER A 205 18.68 25.38 10.92
C SER A 205 17.82 26.14 11.94
N GLU A 206 18.39 26.48 13.09
CA GLU A 206 17.65 27.15 14.18
C GLU A 206 17.00 28.46 13.70
N SER A 207 17.74 29.28 12.93
CA SER A 207 17.23 30.54 12.39
C SER A 207 16.07 30.32 11.40
N ALA A 208 16.20 29.37 10.46
CA ALA A 208 15.12 29.09 9.50
C ALA A 208 13.89 28.52 10.20
N TRP A 209 14.07 27.57 11.13
CA TRP A 209 12.97 26.94 11.85
C TRP A 209 12.12 27.94 12.63
N GLN A 210 12.73 28.93 13.27
CA GLN A 210 11.98 29.95 14.02
C GLN A 210 11.13 30.84 13.11
N THR A 211 11.52 31.02 11.84
CA THR A 211 10.75 31.82 10.86
C THR A 211 9.55 31.08 10.28
N LEU A 212 9.50 29.75 10.40
CA LEU A 212 8.40 28.95 9.86
C LEU A 212 7.09 29.21 10.62
N THR A 213 6.00 29.29 9.86
CA THR A 213 4.64 29.31 10.41
C THR A 213 4.30 27.98 11.10
N GLY A 214 3.28 27.97 11.97
CA GLY A 214 2.81 26.73 12.61
C GLY A 214 2.41 25.64 11.60
N GLN A 215 1.77 26.04 10.49
CA GLN A 215 1.39 25.14 9.41
C GLN A 215 2.62 24.55 8.70
N GLN A 216 3.65 25.37 8.42
CA GLN A 216 4.89 24.89 7.81
C GLN A 216 5.63 23.92 8.73
N LYS A 217 5.71 24.21 10.03
CA LYS A 217 6.28 23.29 11.03
C LYS A 217 5.52 21.95 11.05
N GLN A 218 4.19 21.99 10.97
CA GLN A 218 3.37 20.79 10.87
C GLN A 218 3.66 19.99 9.60
N ILE A 219 3.77 20.64 8.44
CA ILE A 219 4.12 19.99 7.17
C ILE A 219 5.48 19.31 7.29
N VAL A 220 6.51 20.00 7.81
CA VAL A 220 7.86 19.43 7.99
C VAL A 220 7.82 18.19 8.89
N CYS A 221 7.16 18.28 10.05
CA CYS A 221 7.03 17.14 10.97
C CYS A 221 6.29 15.96 10.34
N LEU A 222 5.20 16.21 9.63
CA LEU A 222 4.42 15.17 8.95
C LEU A 222 5.21 14.53 7.80
N SER A 223 5.95 15.32 7.01
CA SER A 223 6.80 14.79 5.95
C SER A 223 7.85 13.82 6.49
N LEU A 224 8.53 14.17 7.59
CA LEU A 224 9.47 13.28 8.26
C LEU A 224 8.77 12.04 8.83
N TYR A 225 7.61 12.20 9.47
CA TYR A 225 6.82 11.08 9.99
C TYR A 225 6.46 10.07 8.89
N TYR A 226 5.96 10.52 7.74
CA TYR A 226 5.63 9.64 6.63
C TYR A 226 6.88 9.01 6.00
N ALA A 227 7.98 9.75 5.89
CA ALA A 227 9.25 9.22 5.39
C ALA A 227 9.78 8.08 6.26
N VAL A 228 9.75 8.24 7.58
CA VAL A 228 10.20 7.18 8.52
C VAL A 228 9.34 5.93 8.39
N ASN A 229 8.02 6.06 8.29
CA ASN A 229 7.15 4.90 8.10
C ASN A 229 7.35 4.24 6.73
N TRP A 230 7.57 5.02 5.68
CA TRP A 230 7.91 4.52 4.34
C TRP A 230 9.19 3.70 4.37
N ILE A 231 10.27 4.25 4.93
CA ILE A 231 11.57 3.56 5.05
C ILE A 231 11.42 2.28 5.88
N ARG A 232 10.65 2.32 6.98
CA ARG A 232 10.40 1.12 7.79
C ARG A 232 9.77 0.00 6.97
N GLU A 233 8.75 0.31 6.16
CA GLU A 233 8.11 -0.72 5.33
C GLU A 233 8.98 -1.17 4.16
N LEU A 234 9.76 -0.28 3.55
CA LEU A 234 10.80 -0.66 2.58
C LEU A 234 11.75 -1.70 3.17
N LEU A 235 12.29 -1.44 4.37
CA LEU A 235 13.17 -2.39 5.05
C LEU A 235 12.46 -3.71 5.35
N ASN A 236 11.23 -3.67 5.87
CA ASN A 236 10.43 -4.88 6.14
C ASN A 236 10.22 -5.72 4.88
N ALA A 237 9.95 -5.10 3.73
CA ALA A 237 9.74 -5.80 2.48
C ALA A 237 11.05 -6.35 1.88
N PHE A 238 12.07 -5.51 1.72
CA PHE A 238 13.30 -5.86 0.99
C PHE A 238 14.29 -6.71 1.81
N CYS A 239 14.23 -6.70 3.15
CA CYS A 239 15.02 -7.62 3.95
C CYS A 239 14.72 -9.11 3.63
N THR A 240 13.49 -9.41 3.20
CA THR A 240 13.10 -10.76 2.78
C THR A 240 13.85 -11.25 1.54
N GLN A 241 14.32 -10.33 0.69
CA GLN A 241 15.06 -10.62 -0.54
C GLN A 241 16.51 -11.03 -0.24
N VAL A 242 17.05 -10.62 0.92
CA VAL A 242 18.42 -10.92 1.36
C VAL A 242 18.46 -12.17 2.24
N ALA A 243 17.54 -12.28 3.20
CA ALA A 243 17.54 -13.29 4.25
C ALA A 243 17.23 -14.73 3.76
N GLY A 244 16.82 -14.90 2.51
CA GLY A 244 16.73 -16.21 1.85
C GLY A 244 15.50 -17.03 2.23
N LYS A 245 14.42 -16.86 1.47
CA LYS A 245 13.35 -17.87 1.30
C LYS A 245 13.04 -18.17 -0.18
N PHE A 246 13.74 -17.55 -1.12
CA PHE A 246 13.39 -17.57 -2.54
C PHE A 246 14.63 -17.88 -3.38
N ASP A 247 14.59 -18.98 -4.12
CA ASP A 247 15.70 -19.48 -4.96
C ASP A 247 15.81 -18.74 -6.31
N CYS A 248 14.91 -17.79 -6.58
CA CYS A 248 14.71 -17.21 -7.92
C CYS A 248 15.34 -15.81 -8.12
N ILE A 249 16.05 -15.27 -7.14
CA ILE A 249 16.71 -13.96 -7.25
C ILE A 249 18.14 -14.14 -7.74
N SER A 250 18.54 -13.39 -8.78
CA SER A 250 19.92 -13.44 -9.28
C SER A 250 20.91 -12.93 -8.22
N GLN A 251 22.12 -13.49 -8.18
CA GLN A 251 23.14 -13.05 -7.22
C GLN A 251 23.47 -11.56 -7.36
N ALA A 252 23.50 -11.03 -8.59
CA ALA A 252 23.74 -9.61 -8.85
C ALA A 252 22.63 -8.71 -8.26
N THR A 253 21.36 -9.08 -8.46
CA THR A 253 20.21 -8.37 -7.88
C THR A 253 20.27 -8.40 -6.35
N LYS A 254 20.64 -9.55 -5.77
CA LYS A 254 20.79 -9.69 -4.33
C LYS A 254 21.90 -8.80 -3.77
N ASP A 255 23.05 -8.75 -4.43
CA ASP A 255 24.19 -7.92 -4.04
C ASP A 255 23.85 -6.43 -4.13
N GLU A 256 23.10 -6.01 -5.16
CA GLU A 256 22.61 -4.64 -5.30
C GLU A 256 21.65 -4.25 -4.16
N ILE A 257 20.68 -5.12 -3.85
CA ILE A 257 19.75 -4.90 -2.73
C ILE A 257 20.53 -4.79 -1.41
N ILE A 258 21.50 -5.66 -1.17
CA ILE A 258 22.35 -5.59 0.03
C ILE A 258 23.09 -4.26 0.08
N ALA A 259 23.67 -3.82 -1.03
CA ALA A 259 24.40 -2.56 -1.10
C ALA A 259 23.50 -1.35 -0.81
N LYS A 260 22.24 -1.38 -1.26
CA LYS A 260 21.24 -0.33 -0.96
C LYS A 260 20.82 -0.35 0.52
N LEU A 261 20.59 -1.54 1.10
CA LEU A 261 20.15 -1.68 2.49
C LEU A 261 21.21 -1.31 3.54
N LEU A 262 22.50 -1.34 3.18
CA LEU A 262 23.61 -1.03 4.08
C LEU A 262 24.08 0.44 4.05
N LYS A 263 23.48 1.27 3.20
CA LYS A 263 23.76 2.72 3.11
C LYS A 263 22.77 3.53 3.96
#